data_AF-A0A0H4A2G6-F1
#
_entry.id   AF-A0A0H4A2G6-F1
#
_cell.length_a   1.000
_cell.length_b   1.000
_cell.length_c   1.000
_cell.angle_alpha   90.00
_cell.angle_beta   90.00
_cell.angle_gamma   90.00
#
_symmetry.space_group_name_H-M   'P 1'
#
loop_
_entity.id
_entity.type
_entity.pdbx_description
1 polymer ?
#
loop_
_entity_poly.entity_id
_entity_poly.type
_entity_poly.pdbx_seq_one_letter_code
_entity_poly.pdbx_strand_id
1 'polypeptide(L)'
;MFNEYVGEDYDLVVLDTGPSRNPVFRSAIRCATHAVIPFEPEEKSMQGINAMIQVIQSDNFARDDENQLNLVGLVPNKVKINTKLHKGTLDMLHESLGSIMLPDDIYLPYSIAYPERDLKGISPKSIFQISKHHTALKHSESLCKHILCEIFGSVEINNRLKQQ
;
A
#
# COMPACT_ATOMS: atom_id res chain seq x y z
N MET A 1 7.28 34.56 2.01
CA MET A 1 5.96 33.93 2.28
C MET A 1 6.09 32.52 1.75
N PHE A 2 6.24 31.52 2.63
CA PHE A 2 6.30 30.13 2.19
C PHE A 2 4.96 29.80 1.54
N ASN A 3 4.96 29.31 0.31
CA ASN A 3 3.72 28.85 -0.31
C ASN A 3 3.29 27.59 0.45
N GLU A 4 2.27 27.71 1.30
CA GLU A 4 1.78 26.61 2.16
C GLU A 4 1.00 25.55 1.37
N TYR A 5 0.73 25.78 0.08
CA TYR A 5 0.08 24.85 -0.83
C TYR A 5 1.10 24.29 -1.83
N VAL A 6 1.49 23.03 -1.61
CA VAL A 6 2.34 22.25 -2.53
C VAL A 6 1.57 21.11 -3.21
N GLY A 7 0.27 20.96 -2.91
CA GLY A 7 -0.53 19.83 -3.41
C GLY A 7 -0.63 19.79 -4.93
N GLU A 8 -0.62 20.94 -5.59
CA GLU A 8 -0.70 21.06 -7.05
C GLU A 8 0.64 20.85 -7.76
N ASP A 9 1.75 20.81 -7.01
CA ASP A 9 3.11 20.67 -7.55
C ASP A 9 3.51 19.20 -7.80
N TYR A 10 2.72 18.24 -7.32
CA TYR A 10 3.03 16.81 -7.40
C TYR A 10 1.87 16.02 -8.00
N ASP A 11 2.16 15.05 -8.88
CA ASP A 11 1.14 14.09 -9.35
C ASP A 11 0.63 13.20 -8.21
N LEU A 12 1.48 12.88 -7.23
CA LEU A 12 1.19 11.97 -6.13
C LEU A 12 1.94 12.37 -4.86
N VAL A 13 1.21 12.43 -3.74
CA VAL A 13 1.78 12.59 -2.39
C VAL A 13 1.55 11.31 -1.60
N VAL A 14 2.63 10.70 -1.10
CA VAL A 14 2.58 9.49 -0.27
C VAL A 14 2.76 9.87 1.19
N LEU A 15 1.79 9.51 2.03
CA LEU A 15 1.81 9.76 3.47
C LEU A 15 2.15 8.46 4.21
N ASP A 16 3.37 8.38 4.76
CA ASP A 16 3.75 7.28 5.65
C ASP A 16 3.49 7.67 7.10
N THR A 17 2.60 6.93 7.77
CA THR A 17 2.22 7.18 9.16
C THR A 17 2.75 6.06 10.05
N GLY A 18 3.30 6.44 11.20
CA GLY A 18 3.62 5.46 12.25
C GLY A 18 2.36 4.68 12.69
N PRO A 19 2.54 3.52 13.35
CA PRO A 19 1.45 2.60 13.68
C PRO A 19 0.47 3.15 14.75
N SER A 20 0.81 4.25 15.40
CA SER A 20 0.04 4.83 16.49
C SER A 20 -1.06 5.75 15.95
N ARG A 21 -2.27 5.62 16.50
CA ARG A 21 -3.44 6.49 16.24
C ARG A 21 -3.29 7.87 16.91
N ASN A 22 -2.21 8.57 16.62
CA ASN A 22 -1.94 9.91 17.12
C ASN A 22 -2.66 10.97 16.25
N PRO A 23 -2.64 12.26 16.64
CA PRO A 23 -3.23 13.32 15.83
C PRO A 23 -2.66 13.41 14.41
N VAL A 24 -1.37 13.10 14.21
CA VAL A 24 -0.71 13.11 12.89
C VAL A 24 -1.33 12.06 11.97
N PHE A 25 -1.55 10.84 12.47
CA PHE A 25 -2.24 9.77 11.75
C PHE A 25 -3.67 10.19 11.36
N ARG A 26 -4.41 10.82 12.27
CA ARG A 26 -5.77 11.31 11.95
C ARG A 26 -5.76 12.41 10.89
N SER A 27 -4.79 13.33 10.93
CA SER A 27 -4.62 14.33 9.88
C SER A 27 -4.29 13.71 8.53
N ALA A 28 -3.41 12.70 8.49
CA ALA A 28 -3.06 11.99 7.27
C ALA A 28 -4.27 11.26 6.66
N ILE A 29 -5.07 10.57 7.49
CA ILE A 29 -6.32 9.96 7.02
C ILE A 29 -7.24 11.03 6.44
N ARG A 30 -7.47 12.14 7.17
CA ARG A 30 -8.37 13.23 6.75
C ARG A 30 -7.99 13.89 5.43
N CYS A 31 -6.70 14.06 5.13
CA CYS A 31 -6.27 14.68 3.88
C CYS A 31 -6.10 13.68 2.72
N ALA A 32 -6.02 12.39 2.99
CA ALA A 32 -5.83 11.39 1.95
C ALA A 32 -7.10 11.18 1.11
N THR A 33 -6.89 11.04 -0.20
CA THR A 33 -7.91 10.64 -1.18
C THR A 33 -8.01 9.12 -1.28
N HIS A 34 -6.88 8.43 -1.15
CA HIS A 34 -6.76 6.98 -1.25
C HIS A 34 -5.97 6.43 -0.07
N ALA A 35 -6.26 5.20 0.34
CA ALA A 35 -5.47 4.47 1.33
C ALA A 35 -5.20 3.02 0.89
N VAL A 36 -4.08 2.49 1.37
CA VAL A 36 -3.75 1.06 1.35
C VAL A 36 -3.46 0.60 2.77
N ILE A 37 -3.83 -0.64 3.12
CA ILE A 37 -3.60 -1.19 4.47
C ILE A 37 -2.64 -2.38 4.34
N PRO A 38 -1.33 -2.20 4.63
CA PRO A 38 -0.40 -3.31 4.64
C PRO A 38 -0.63 -4.23 5.84
N PHE A 39 -0.54 -5.55 5.64
CA PHE A 39 -0.62 -6.54 6.71
C PHE A 39 0.30 -7.74 6.44
N GLU A 40 0.77 -8.41 7.50
CA GLU A 40 1.48 -9.69 7.36
C GLU A 40 0.46 -10.84 7.46
N PRO A 41 0.46 -11.88 6.61
CA PRO A 41 -0.52 -12.99 6.70
C PRO A 41 -0.36 -13.88 7.94
N GLU A 42 -0.68 -13.35 9.11
CA GLU A 42 -0.58 -13.94 10.43
C GLU A 42 -1.82 -13.60 11.28
N GLU A 43 -2.06 -14.35 12.36
CA GLU A 43 -3.28 -14.27 13.17
C GLU A 43 -3.62 -12.85 13.68
N LYS A 44 -2.61 -12.08 14.09
CA LYS A 44 -2.79 -10.73 14.65
C LYS A 44 -3.24 -9.69 13.63
N SER A 45 -3.16 -10.00 12.33
CA SER A 45 -3.47 -9.03 11.27
C SER A 45 -4.95 -8.72 11.16
N MET A 46 -5.85 -9.66 11.50
CA MET A 46 -7.29 -9.40 11.47
C MET A 46 -7.71 -8.24 12.38
N GLN A 47 -7.14 -8.17 13.58
CA GLN A 47 -7.45 -7.10 14.51
C GLN A 47 -6.98 -5.74 13.97
N GLY A 48 -5.77 -5.69 13.38
CA GLY A 48 -5.22 -4.49 12.76
C GLY A 48 -6.01 -4.03 11.53
N ILE A 49 -6.40 -4.96 10.66
CA ILE A 49 -7.22 -4.70 9.47
C ILE A 49 -8.57 -4.10 9.87
N ASN A 50 -9.30 -4.75 10.78
CA ASN A 50 -10.60 -4.26 11.25
C ASN A 50 -10.49 -2.89 11.92
N ALA A 51 -9.44 -2.69 12.71
CA ALA A 51 -9.13 -1.41 13.33
C ALA A 51 -8.93 -0.31 12.28
N MET A 52 -8.26 -0.58 11.16
CA MET A 52 -8.03 0.40 10.10
C MET A 52 -9.30 0.67 9.28
N ILE A 53 -10.07 -0.37 8.95
CA ILE A 53 -11.36 -0.23 8.26
C ILE A 53 -12.31 0.66 9.06
N GLN A 54 -12.42 0.45 10.36
CA GLN A 54 -13.25 1.28 11.24
C GLN A 54 -12.81 2.75 11.27
N VAL A 55 -11.49 3.02 11.22
CA VAL A 55 -10.98 4.39 11.16
C VAL A 55 -11.40 5.05 9.85
N ILE A 56 -11.22 4.37 8.72
CA ILE A 56 -11.60 4.90 7.40
C ILE A 56 -13.11 5.15 7.36
N GLN A 57 -13.93 4.17 7.75
CA GLN A 57 -15.38 4.29 7.80
C GLN A 57 -15.85 5.42 8.71
N SER A 58 -15.25 5.56 9.89
CA SER A 58 -15.59 6.65 10.83
C SER A 58 -15.23 8.02 10.28
N ASP A 59 -14.15 8.15 9.52
CA ASP A 59 -13.76 9.43 8.92
C ASP A 59 -14.66 9.75 7.72
N ASN A 60 -14.93 8.75 6.89
CA ASN A 60 -15.86 8.80 5.75
C ASN A 60 -17.28 9.20 6.15
N PHE A 61 -17.78 8.75 7.30
CA PHE A 61 -19.08 9.19 7.84
C PHE A 61 -19.15 10.70 8.09
N ALA A 62 -18.02 11.36 8.30
CA ALA A 62 -17.94 12.81 8.51
C ALA A 62 -17.60 13.60 7.23
N ARG A 63 -17.43 12.92 6.09
CA ARG A 63 -17.13 13.53 4.79
C ARG A 63 -18.36 13.51 3.89
N ASP A 64 -18.38 14.42 2.92
CA ASP A 64 -19.34 14.37 1.82
C ASP A 64 -19.11 13.11 0.97
N ASP A 65 -20.18 12.62 0.32
CA ASP A 65 -20.13 11.41 -0.53
C ASP A 65 -19.11 11.53 -1.68
N GLU A 66 -18.88 12.75 -2.19
CA GLU A 66 -17.92 13.01 -3.28
C GLU A 66 -16.45 13.02 -2.81
N ASN A 67 -16.20 13.14 -1.50
CA ASN A 67 -14.87 13.31 -0.91
C ASN A 67 -14.46 12.15 0.01
N GLN A 68 -15.17 11.01 -0.11
CA GLN A 68 -14.87 9.80 0.65
C GLN A 68 -13.44 9.34 0.38
N LEU A 69 -12.72 8.93 1.43
CA LEU A 69 -11.46 8.23 1.29
C LEU A 69 -11.73 6.88 0.63
N ASN A 70 -11.05 6.62 -0.48
CA ASN A 70 -11.14 5.36 -1.20
C ASN A 70 -10.10 4.37 -0.66
N LEU A 71 -10.55 3.22 -0.16
CA LEU A 71 -9.66 2.12 0.20
C LEU A 71 -9.29 1.34 -1.06
N VAL A 72 -8.07 1.52 -1.57
CA VAL A 72 -7.53 0.78 -2.73
C VAL A 72 -7.47 -0.71 -2.42
N GLY A 73 -7.06 -1.06 -1.19
CA GLY A 73 -7.17 -2.42 -0.70
C GLY A 73 -6.19 -2.78 0.42
N LEU A 74 -6.34 -4.00 0.91
CA LEU A 74 -5.45 -4.65 1.85
C LEU A 74 -4.23 -5.18 1.09
N VAL A 75 -3.01 -4.85 1.53
CA VAL A 75 -1.77 -5.22 0.85
C VAL A 75 -1.06 -6.31 1.64
N PRO A 76 -0.98 -7.56 1.13
CA PRO A 76 -0.20 -8.59 1.79
C PRO A 76 1.29 -8.24 1.74
N ASN A 77 1.91 -8.15 2.91
CA ASN A 77 3.29 -7.76 3.10
C ASN A 77 4.09 -8.89 3.78
N LYS A 78 5.40 -8.93 3.51
CA LYS A 78 6.34 -9.95 4.01
C LYS A 78 5.82 -11.38 3.85
N VAL A 79 5.18 -11.65 2.72
CA VAL A 79 4.51 -12.93 2.46
C VAL A 79 5.51 -14.07 2.29
N LYS A 80 5.36 -15.13 3.09
CA LYS A 80 6.09 -16.39 2.93
C LYS A 80 5.18 -17.41 2.24
N ILE A 81 5.03 -17.27 0.92
CA ILE A 81 4.03 -18.03 0.12
C ILE A 81 4.17 -19.56 0.23
N ASN A 82 5.39 -20.05 0.51
CA ASN A 82 5.67 -21.48 0.67
C ASN A 82 5.24 -22.04 2.03
N THR A 83 4.71 -21.21 2.93
CA THR A 83 4.25 -21.65 4.25
C THR A 83 2.74 -21.89 4.26
N LYS A 84 2.32 -23.00 4.87
CA LYS A 84 0.89 -23.32 5.02
C LYS A 84 0.13 -22.24 5.79
N LEU A 85 0.78 -21.62 6.78
CA LEU A 85 0.21 -20.55 7.58
C LEU A 85 -0.18 -19.35 6.70
N HIS A 86 0.79 -18.74 6.00
CA HIS A 86 0.51 -17.55 5.21
C HIS A 86 -0.46 -17.85 4.07
N LYS A 87 -0.31 -19.01 3.41
CA LYS A 87 -1.22 -19.42 2.34
C LYS A 87 -2.66 -19.56 2.86
N GLY A 88 -2.87 -20.33 3.93
CA GLY A 88 -4.21 -20.52 4.50
C GLY A 88 -4.82 -19.23 5.04
N THR A 89 -4.01 -18.33 5.61
CA THR A 89 -4.48 -17.00 6.03
C THR A 89 -4.89 -16.13 4.85
N LEU A 90 -4.13 -16.14 3.74
CA LEU A 90 -4.51 -15.43 2.52
C LEU A 90 -5.80 -15.98 1.92
N ASP A 91 -5.91 -17.29 1.76
CA ASP A 91 -7.11 -17.95 1.22
C ASP A 91 -8.36 -17.52 2.02
N MET A 92 -8.29 -17.57 3.36
CA MET A 92 -9.36 -17.13 4.26
C MET A 92 -9.68 -15.63 4.15
N LEU A 93 -8.66 -14.78 3.99
CA LEU A 93 -8.84 -13.33 3.83
C LEU A 93 -9.48 -12.99 2.48
N HIS A 94 -9.11 -13.67 1.41
CA HIS A 94 -9.75 -13.50 0.10
C HIS A 94 -11.21 -13.97 0.12
N GLU A 95 -11.52 -15.07 0.81
CA GLU A 95 -12.91 -15.53 0.99
C GLU A 95 -13.76 -14.54 1.80
N SER A 96 -13.20 -13.94 2.85
CA SER A 96 -13.96 -13.10 3.79
C SER A 96 -13.97 -11.60 3.46
N LEU A 97 -12.89 -11.09 2.86
CA LEU A 97 -12.64 -9.67 2.60
C LEU A 97 -12.33 -9.39 1.12
N GLY A 98 -12.69 -10.29 0.21
CA GLY A 98 -12.32 -10.22 -1.21
C GLY A 98 -12.68 -8.90 -1.91
N SER A 99 -13.71 -8.17 -1.46
CA SER A 99 -14.08 -6.87 -2.03
C SER A 99 -13.08 -5.74 -1.75
N ILE A 100 -12.23 -5.90 -0.74
CA ILE A 100 -11.20 -4.93 -0.34
C ILE A 100 -9.80 -5.55 -0.37
N MET A 101 -9.66 -6.75 -0.90
CA MET A 101 -8.39 -7.48 -1.00
C MET A 101 -7.80 -7.24 -2.39
N LEU A 102 -6.51 -6.93 -2.46
CA LEU A 102 -5.80 -6.94 -3.75
C LEU A 102 -5.82 -8.34 -4.38
N PRO A 103 -5.65 -8.48 -5.71
CA PRO A 103 -5.57 -9.80 -6.36
C PRO A 103 -4.47 -10.70 -5.78
N ASP A 104 -4.67 -12.02 -5.81
CA ASP A 104 -3.82 -13.02 -5.14
C ASP A 104 -2.32 -12.94 -5.51
N ASP A 105 -2.01 -12.51 -6.73
CA ASP A 105 -0.65 -12.38 -7.25
C ASP A 105 0.01 -11.03 -6.90
N ILE A 106 -0.74 -10.10 -6.30
CA ILE A 106 -0.28 -8.78 -5.90
C ILE A 106 0.03 -8.75 -4.40
N TYR A 107 1.30 -8.98 -4.07
CA TYR A 107 1.80 -8.94 -2.71
C TYR A 107 3.29 -8.58 -2.66
N LEU A 108 3.78 -8.19 -1.48
CA LEU A 108 5.22 -8.06 -1.22
C LEU A 108 5.75 -9.34 -0.55
N PRO A 109 6.67 -10.08 -1.20
CA PRO A 109 7.24 -11.29 -0.61
C PRO A 109 8.10 -10.96 0.60
N TYR A 110 8.29 -11.92 1.50
CA TYR A 110 9.38 -11.83 2.45
C TYR A 110 10.72 -11.85 1.69
N SER A 111 11.52 -10.80 1.84
CA SER A 111 12.85 -10.72 1.25
C SER A 111 13.75 -9.86 2.13
N ILE A 112 14.98 -10.32 2.34
CA ILE A 112 16.02 -9.52 3.01
C ILE A 112 16.41 -8.29 2.19
N ALA A 113 16.12 -8.28 0.88
CA ALA A 113 16.44 -7.17 0.00
C ALA A 113 15.74 -5.87 0.42
N TYR A 114 14.58 -5.92 1.09
CA TYR A 114 13.92 -4.71 1.61
C TYR A 114 14.70 -4.09 2.80
N PRO A 115 14.83 -4.77 3.96
CA PRO A 115 15.49 -4.19 5.12
C PRO A 115 17.00 -3.93 4.92
N GLU A 116 17.65 -4.65 4.00
CA GLU A 116 19.05 -4.38 3.67
C GLU A 116 19.25 -2.97 3.11
N ARG A 117 18.25 -2.40 2.42
CA ARG A 117 18.35 -1.04 1.87
C ARG A 117 18.29 0.07 2.92
N ASP A 118 17.81 -0.24 4.12
CA ASP A 118 17.79 0.71 5.25
C ASP A 118 19.17 0.83 5.93
N LEU A 119 20.11 -0.07 5.61
CA LEU A 119 21.44 -0.07 6.20
C LEU A 119 22.30 1.08 5.65
N LYS A 120 23.03 1.75 6.55
CA LYS A 120 23.93 2.85 6.19
C LYS A 120 25.05 2.37 5.28
N GLY A 121 25.23 3.04 4.13
CA GLY A 121 26.30 2.75 3.17
C GLY A 121 25.94 1.73 2.10
N ILE A 122 24.72 1.18 2.12
CA ILE A 122 24.25 0.25 1.09
C ILE A 122 23.94 0.98 -0.23
N SER A 123 24.31 0.31 -1.34
CA SER A 123 24.03 0.72 -2.72
C SER A 123 23.57 -0.51 -3.53
N PRO A 124 22.53 -0.39 -4.38
CA PRO A 124 21.64 0.78 -4.52
C PRO A 124 20.78 0.99 -3.26
N LYS A 125 20.25 2.20 -3.05
CA LYS A 125 19.40 2.50 -1.88
C LYS A 125 17.93 2.14 -2.07
N SER A 126 17.48 1.99 -3.31
CA SER A 126 16.09 1.69 -3.62
C SER A 126 15.92 0.25 -4.06
N ILE A 127 14.81 -0.38 -3.66
CA ILE A 127 14.41 -1.69 -4.20
C ILE A 127 14.24 -1.62 -5.72
N PHE A 128 13.84 -0.46 -6.26
CA PHE A 128 13.65 -0.21 -7.70
C PHE A 128 14.94 -0.15 -8.52
N GLN A 129 16.10 -0.24 -7.87
CA GLN A 129 17.40 -0.12 -8.50
C GLN A 129 18.22 -1.43 -8.43
N ILE A 130 17.68 -2.50 -7.85
CA ILE A 130 18.35 -3.81 -7.81
C ILE A 130 18.19 -4.53 -9.16
N SER A 131 18.75 -5.74 -9.27
CA SER A 131 18.61 -6.56 -10.48
C SER A 131 17.14 -6.71 -10.93
N LYS A 132 16.88 -6.42 -12.21
CA LYS A 132 15.57 -6.63 -12.88
C LYS A 132 15.01 -8.06 -12.78
N HIS A 133 15.87 -9.03 -12.47
CA HIS A 133 15.46 -10.42 -12.29
C HIS A 133 15.07 -10.75 -10.85
N HIS A 134 15.32 -9.85 -9.90
CA HIS A 134 15.06 -10.06 -8.49
C HIS A 134 13.55 -10.06 -8.18
N THR A 135 13.10 -11.07 -7.45
CA THR A 135 11.66 -11.27 -7.14
C THR A 135 11.07 -10.08 -6.39
N ALA A 136 11.77 -9.52 -5.40
CA ALA A 136 11.28 -8.36 -4.64
C ALA A 136 10.99 -7.13 -5.51
N LEU A 137 11.84 -6.87 -6.52
CA LEU A 137 11.63 -5.78 -7.47
C LEU A 137 10.36 -6.00 -8.28
N LYS A 138 10.22 -7.18 -8.91
CA LYS A 138 9.05 -7.51 -9.73
C LYS A 138 7.73 -7.36 -8.96
N HIS A 139 7.70 -7.82 -7.72
CA HIS A 139 6.53 -7.69 -6.86
C HIS A 139 6.26 -6.24 -6.45
N SER A 140 7.31 -5.45 -6.19
CA SER A 140 7.19 -4.02 -5.89
C SER A 140 6.66 -3.24 -7.10
N GLU A 141 7.16 -3.50 -8.30
CA GLU A 141 6.66 -2.89 -9.55
C GLU A 141 5.21 -3.28 -9.83
N SER A 142 4.86 -4.57 -9.66
CA SER A 142 3.49 -5.04 -9.85
C SER A 142 2.52 -4.37 -8.88
N LEU A 143 2.87 -4.30 -7.60
CA LEU A 143 2.07 -3.62 -6.57
C LEU A 143 1.92 -2.13 -6.88
N CYS A 144 3.02 -1.43 -7.17
CA CYS A 144 2.96 0.00 -7.49
C CYS A 144 2.11 0.25 -8.75
N LYS A 145 2.27 -0.58 -9.79
CA LYS A 145 1.45 -0.47 -10.99
C LYS A 145 -0.04 -0.68 -10.69
N HIS A 146 -0.38 -1.68 -9.88
CA HIS A 146 -1.76 -1.93 -9.48
C HIS A 146 -2.35 -0.73 -8.75
N ILE A 147 -1.68 -0.24 -7.70
CA ILE A 147 -2.13 0.93 -6.93
C ILE A 147 -2.27 2.17 -7.82
N LEU A 148 -1.30 2.46 -8.68
CA LEU A 148 -1.36 3.62 -9.57
C LEU A 148 -2.50 3.50 -10.58
N CYS A 149 -2.80 2.31 -11.09
CA CYS A 149 -3.94 2.08 -11.98
C CYS A 149 -5.28 2.31 -11.28
N GLU A 150 -5.40 1.95 -10.00
CA GLU A 150 -6.60 2.22 -9.20
C GLU A 150 -6.78 3.73 -8.94
N ILE A 151 -5.69 4.47 -8.73
CA ILE A 151 -5.73 5.92 -8.45
C ILE A 151 -5.96 6.75 -9.71
N PHE A 152 -5.22 6.48 -10.79
CA PHE A 152 -5.16 7.34 -11.98
C PHE A 152 -5.79 6.73 -13.24
N GLY A 153 -6.22 5.46 -13.17
CA GLY A 153 -6.73 4.72 -14.32
C GLY A 153 -5.64 4.03 -15.13
N SER A 154 -5.96 2.82 -15.59
CA SER A 154 -5.01 1.93 -16.28
C SER A 154 -4.52 2.48 -17.63
N VAL A 155 -5.35 3.20 -18.37
CA VAL A 155 -4.99 3.78 -19.67
C VAL A 155 -3.87 4.82 -19.50
N GLU A 156 -4.04 5.72 -18.54
CA GLU A 156 -3.06 6.78 -18.27
C GLU A 156 -1.72 6.21 -17.81
N ILE A 157 -1.74 5.30 -16.82
CA ILE A 157 -0.52 4.69 -16.30
C ILE A 157 0.22 3.88 -17.37
N ASN A 158 -0.50 3.08 -18.17
CA ASN A 158 0.14 2.31 -19.23
C ASN A 158 0.73 3.22 -20.33
N ASN A 159 0.15 4.41 -20.58
CA ASN A 159 0.72 5.37 -21.53
C ASN A 159 2.01 5.99 -20.98
N ARG A 160 2.03 6.40 -19.71
CA ARG A 160 3.23 6.97 -19.07
C ARG A 160 4.38 5.97 -19.01
N LEU A 161 4.11 4.70 -18.70
CA LEU A 161 5.13 3.64 -18.63
C LEU A 161 5.71 3.22 -19.99
N LYS A 162 4.99 3.44 -21.10
CA LYS A 162 5.52 3.17 -22.46
C LYS A 162 6.50 4.23 -22.96
N GLN A 163 6.53 5.40 -22.32
CA GLN A 163 7.34 6.55 -22.73
C GLN A 163 8.69 6.61 -21.99
N GLN A 164 8.96 5.69 -21.05
CA GLN A 164 10.23 5.52 -20.34
C GLN A 164 11.03 4.35 -20.93
#